data_AF-A0A8J3F8V3-F1
#
_entry.id   AF-A0A8J3F8V3-F1
#
_cell.length_a   1.000
_cell.length_b   1.000
_cell.length_c   1.000
_cell.angle_alpha   90.00
_cell.angle_beta   90.00
_cell.angle_gamma   90.00
#
_symmetry.space_group_name_H-M   'P 1'
#
loop_
_entity.id
_entity.type
_entity.pdbx_description
1 polymer ?
#
loop_
_entity_poly.entity_id
_entity_poly.type
_entity_poly.pdbx_seq_one_letter_code
_entity_poly.pdbx_strand_id
1 'polypeptide(L)'
;MATPLRHTYTDPELTALADTVDAASDPIALMAAAITAVYTPLVAAVGGTFALADYSRGLIRPADYSIPTVQWEAICAAVALRAEQWGTQVMFALELVAHMPAQHQDPTVPAPKLEIPDRRPLIHQLDVDRDAVDVIAACSRHVQNLADYFGAGSPAHTDALQSWERQLSRLFLMGLGAHSKVRRDGPLSLIVATAAGVTFGLIFHSLRRRCTVSGCAAWIADDGKVSGTRGGPPGHAHVPNYPLGAPQPGTWRFHS
;
A
#
# COMPACT_ATOMS: atom_id res chain seq x y z
N MET A 1 4.19 -31.63 10.20
CA MET A 1 4.08 -30.93 8.90
C MET A 1 5.09 -31.56 7.96
N ALA A 2 4.69 -31.94 6.74
CA ALA A 2 5.61 -32.48 5.75
C ALA A 2 6.58 -31.38 5.28
N THR A 3 7.82 -31.75 4.96
CA THR A 3 8.80 -30.82 4.38
C THR A 3 8.34 -30.45 2.96
N PRO A 4 8.28 -29.15 2.60
CA PRO A 4 7.89 -28.75 1.26
C PRO A 4 8.89 -29.25 0.21
N LEU A 5 8.38 -29.62 -0.96
CA LEU A 5 9.15 -30.05 -2.11
C LEU A 5 9.93 -28.86 -2.67
N ARG A 6 11.26 -28.99 -2.71
CA ARG A 6 12.14 -27.90 -3.20
C ARG A 6 12.31 -27.99 -4.71
N HIS A 7 12.22 -26.84 -5.36
CA HIS A 7 12.53 -26.68 -6.78
C HIS A 7 13.31 -25.38 -6.99
N THR A 8 14.33 -25.44 -7.82
CA THR A 8 15.05 -24.25 -8.30
C THR A 8 14.74 -24.12 -9.78
N TYR A 9 14.16 -22.99 -10.18
CA TYR A 9 13.85 -22.78 -11.59
C TYR A 9 15.12 -22.64 -12.41
N THR A 10 15.09 -23.23 -13.60
CA THR A 10 16.10 -23.08 -14.63
C THR A 10 15.83 -21.83 -15.48
N ASP A 11 16.84 -21.35 -16.21
CA ASP A 11 16.67 -20.18 -17.10
C ASP A 11 15.53 -20.37 -18.14
N PRO A 12 15.36 -21.55 -18.78
CA PRO A 12 14.23 -21.79 -19.68
C PRO A 12 12.87 -21.72 -18.97
N GLU A 13 12.76 -22.23 -17.74
CA GLU A 13 11.51 -22.16 -16.97
C GLU A 13 11.18 -20.72 -16.56
N LEU A 14 12.19 -19.95 -16.15
CA LEU A 14 12.05 -18.52 -15.84
C LEU A 14 11.66 -17.71 -17.08
N THR A 15 12.21 -18.04 -18.25
CA THR A 15 11.84 -17.40 -19.53
C THR A 15 10.39 -17.73 -19.89
N ALA A 16 10.00 -19.01 -19.84
CA ALA A 16 8.62 -19.42 -20.11
C ALA A 16 7.61 -18.80 -19.13
N LEU A 17 8.01 -18.62 -17.87
CA LEU A 17 7.21 -17.91 -16.87
C LEU A 17 7.03 -16.45 -17.26
N ALA A 18 8.11 -15.76 -17.62
CA ALA A 18 8.05 -14.37 -18.05
C ALA A 18 7.16 -14.21 -19.29
N ASP A 19 7.29 -15.07 -20.30
CA ASP A 19 6.46 -15.06 -21.52
C ASP A 19 4.97 -15.27 -21.20
N THR A 20 4.67 -16.22 -20.30
CA THR A 20 3.28 -16.52 -19.89
C THR A 20 2.66 -15.34 -19.15
N VAL A 21 3.41 -14.74 -18.22
CA VAL A 21 3.02 -13.52 -17.50
C VAL A 21 2.84 -12.36 -18.47
N ASP A 22 3.68 -12.28 -19.50
CA ASP A 22 3.64 -11.18 -20.44
C ASP A 22 2.41 -11.19 -21.36
N ALA A 23 2.02 -12.38 -21.78
CA ALA A 23 0.88 -12.62 -22.66
C ALA A 23 -0.49 -12.30 -22.03
N ALA A 24 -0.56 -12.01 -20.74
CA ALA A 24 -1.81 -11.69 -20.05
C ALA A 24 -2.46 -10.39 -20.59
N SER A 25 -3.74 -10.47 -20.96
CA SER A 25 -4.51 -9.36 -21.55
C SER A 25 -5.07 -8.36 -20.55
N ASP A 26 -5.29 -8.81 -19.32
CA ASP A 26 -5.94 -8.05 -18.25
C ASP A 26 -5.46 -8.54 -16.87
N PRO A 27 -5.78 -7.82 -15.79
CA PRO A 27 -5.38 -8.24 -14.45
C PRO A 27 -5.88 -9.64 -14.06
N ILE A 28 -7.11 -10.03 -14.40
CA ILE A 28 -7.64 -11.35 -13.99
C ILE A 28 -6.84 -12.46 -14.68
N ALA A 29 -6.58 -12.30 -15.98
CA ALA A 29 -5.74 -13.20 -16.76
C ALA A 29 -4.30 -13.25 -16.22
N LEU A 30 -3.75 -12.13 -15.73
CA LEU A 30 -2.40 -12.07 -15.18
C LEU A 30 -2.23 -12.97 -13.94
N MET A 31 -3.19 -12.97 -13.01
CA MET A 31 -3.09 -13.82 -11.82
C MET A 31 -3.15 -15.31 -12.20
N ALA A 32 -4.09 -15.68 -13.07
CA ALA A 32 -4.19 -17.04 -13.58
C ALA A 32 -2.91 -17.49 -14.32
N ALA A 33 -2.33 -16.60 -15.13
CA ALA A 33 -1.08 -16.82 -15.84
C ALA A 33 0.10 -16.99 -14.87
N ALA A 34 0.24 -16.13 -13.87
CA ALA A 34 1.29 -16.21 -12.85
C ALA A 34 1.23 -17.52 -12.06
N ILE A 35 0.04 -17.91 -11.58
CA ILE A 35 -0.18 -19.18 -10.88
C ILE A 35 0.18 -20.35 -11.80
N THR A 36 -0.32 -20.33 -13.04
CA THR A 36 -0.04 -21.40 -14.02
C THR A 36 1.45 -21.54 -14.30
N ALA A 37 2.13 -20.42 -14.53
CA ALA A 37 3.56 -20.39 -14.82
C ALA A 37 4.42 -20.86 -13.64
N VAL A 38 4.07 -20.49 -12.42
CA VAL A 38 4.76 -20.91 -11.19
C VAL A 38 4.54 -22.40 -10.94
N TYR A 39 3.30 -22.90 -10.99
CA TYR A 39 3.04 -24.27 -10.56
C TYR A 39 3.24 -25.33 -11.63
N THR A 40 3.29 -24.97 -12.91
CA THR A 40 3.54 -25.94 -13.99
C THR A 40 4.88 -26.67 -13.80
N PRO A 41 6.02 -25.99 -13.61
CA PRO A 41 7.30 -26.65 -13.36
C PRO A 41 7.33 -27.41 -12.03
N LEU A 42 6.73 -26.84 -10.98
CA LEU A 42 6.71 -27.44 -9.64
C LEU A 42 5.98 -28.79 -9.62
N VAL A 43 4.84 -28.88 -10.30
CA VAL A 43 4.06 -30.11 -10.41
C VAL A 43 4.72 -31.09 -11.37
N ALA A 44 5.33 -30.61 -12.45
CA ALA A 44 6.08 -31.46 -13.38
C ALA A 44 7.32 -32.10 -12.73
N ALA A 45 8.00 -31.40 -11.82
CA ALA A 45 9.17 -31.92 -11.08
C ALA A 45 8.85 -33.17 -10.24
N VAL A 46 7.59 -33.40 -9.89
CA VAL A 46 7.11 -34.60 -9.18
C VAL A 46 6.31 -35.56 -10.09
N GLY A 47 6.41 -35.39 -11.41
CA GLY A 47 5.77 -36.26 -12.41
C GLY A 47 4.28 -35.99 -12.61
N GLY A 48 3.76 -34.86 -12.14
CA GLY A 48 2.37 -34.46 -12.32
C GLY A 48 2.16 -33.58 -13.56
N THR A 49 0.91 -33.15 -13.76
CA THR A 49 0.54 -32.10 -14.72
C THR A 49 -0.26 -31.03 -13.98
N PHE A 50 0.10 -29.77 -14.17
CA PHE A 50 -0.63 -28.67 -13.56
C PHE A 50 -1.92 -28.37 -14.33
N ALA A 51 -3.01 -28.21 -13.60
CA ALA A 51 -4.26 -27.64 -14.11
C ALA A 51 -4.78 -26.59 -13.13
N LEU A 52 -5.15 -25.41 -13.65
CA LEU A 52 -5.64 -24.32 -12.82
C LEU A 52 -6.89 -24.71 -12.01
N ALA A 53 -7.75 -25.57 -12.56
CA ALA A 53 -8.92 -26.08 -11.86
C ALA A 53 -8.58 -26.90 -10.60
N ASP A 54 -7.46 -27.63 -10.60
CA ASP A 54 -7.01 -28.42 -9.45
C ASP A 54 -6.43 -27.52 -8.36
N TYR A 55 -5.75 -26.45 -8.77
CA TYR A 55 -5.35 -25.37 -7.87
C TYR A 55 -6.57 -24.72 -7.20
N SER A 56 -7.58 -24.33 -7.97
CA SER A 56 -8.80 -23.70 -7.43
C SER A 56 -9.59 -24.61 -6.49
N ARG A 57 -9.45 -25.93 -6.62
CA ARG A 57 -10.06 -26.93 -5.71
C ARG A 57 -9.21 -27.21 -4.45
N GLY A 58 -8.04 -26.60 -4.33
CA GLY A 58 -7.12 -26.81 -3.21
C GLY A 58 -6.35 -28.14 -3.27
N LEU A 59 -6.33 -28.81 -4.43
CA LEU A 59 -5.54 -30.03 -4.62
C LEU A 59 -4.05 -29.72 -4.78
N ILE A 60 -3.73 -28.50 -5.21
CA ILE A 60 -2.36 -27.97 -5.26
C ILE A 60 -2.29 -26.88 -4.20
N ARG A 61 -1.48 -27.08 -3.17
CA ARG A 61 -1.34 -26.13 -2.05
C ARG A 61 0.03 -25.46 -2.10
N PRO A 62 0.10 -24.12 -2.01
CA PRO A 62 1.38 -23.41 -2.03
C PRO A 62 2.40 -23.89 -1.00
N ALA A 63 1.93 -24.26 0.19
CA ALA A 63 2.77 -24.74 1.29
C ALA A 63 3.43 -26.11 1.04
N ASP A 64 2.98 -26.87 0.04
CA ASP A 64 3.59 -28.17 -0.30
C ASP A 64 4.86 -28.01 -1.16
N TYR A 65 5.14 -26.80 -1.66
CA TYR A 65 6.28 -26.49 -2.53
C TYR A 65 7.13 -25.37 -1.94
N SER A 66 8.41 -25.35 -2.30
CA SER A 66 9.31 -24.25 -1.96
C SER A 66 10.35 -23.94 -3.03
N ILE A 67 10.63 -22.66 -3.21
CA ILE A 67 11.62 -22.14 -4.17
C ILE A 67 12.65 -21.21 -3.48
N PRO A 68 13.84 -21.01 -4.06
CA PRO A 68 14.81 -20.06 -3.55
C PRO A 68 14.24 -18.65 -3.42
N THR A 69 14.54 -17.99 -2.30
CA THR A 69 14.03 -16.64 -1.98
C THR A 69 14.34 -15.63 -3.09
N VAL A 70 15.54 -15.67 -3.67
CA VAL A 70 15.93 -14.78 -4.76
C VAL A 70 15.11 -14.96 -6.04
N GLN A 71 14.65 -16.19 -6.33
CA GLN A 71 13.76 -16.46 -7.47
C GLN A 71 12.32 -16.06 -7.15
N TRP A 72 11.88 -16.31 -5.92
CA TRP A 72 10.58 -15.88 -5.42
C TRP A 72 10.41 -14.36 -5.56
N GLU A 73 11.39 -13.59 -5.09
CA GLU A 73 11.37 -12.12 -5.14
C GLU A 73 11.35 -11.60 -6.57
N ALA A 74 12.16 -12.19 -7.45
CA ALA A 74 12.23 -11.79 -8.86
C ALA A 74 10.92 -12.09 -9.62
N ILE A 75 10.29 -13.25 -9.37
CA ILE A 75 9.00 -13.61 -9.96
C ILE A 75 7.92 -12.64 -9.47
N CYS A 76 7.84 -12.41 -8.16
CA CYS A 76 6.89 -11.45 -7.58
C CYS A 76 7.08 -10.04 -8.16
N ALA A 77 8.32 -9.58 -8.29
CA ALA A 77 8.63 -8.29 -8.88
C ALA A 77 8.21 -8.22 -10.34
N ALA A 78 8.51 -9.23 -11.16
CA ALA A 78 8.14 -9.27 -12.57
C ALA A 78 6.62 -9.24 -12.77
N VAL A 79 5.86 -10.04 -12.01
CA VAL A 79 4.39 -10.06 -12.10
C VAL A 79 3.78 -8.74 -11.60
N ALA A 80 4.27 -8.20 -10.48
CA ALA A 80 3.79 -6.92 -9.95
C ALA A 80 4.09 -5.75 -10.90
N LEU A 81 5.28 -5.70 -11.50
CA LEU A 81 5.63 -4.71 -12.52
C LEU A 81 4.77 -4.87 -13.77
N ARG A 82 4.49 -6.10 -14.19
CA ARG A 82 3.58 -6.36 -15.30
C ARG A 82 2.16 -5.84 -15.03
N ALA A 83 1.72 -5.83 -13.78
CA ALA A 83 0.45 -5.27 -13.34
C ALA A 83 0.41 -3.73 -13.32
N GLU A 84 1.56 -3.04 -13.40
CA GLU A 84 1.60 -1.57 -13.43
C GLU A 84 0.84 -0.98 -14.63
N GLN A 85 0.82 -1.68 -15.77
CA GLN A 85 0.13 -1.18 -16.97
C GLN A 85 -1.39 -0.98 -16.75
N TRP A 86 -1.97 -1.72 -15.80
CA TRP A 86 -3.37 -1.60 -15.40
C TRP A 86 -3.55 -0.87 -14.07
N GLY A 87 -2.46 -0.41 -13.44
CA GLY A 87 -2.51 0.22 -12.13
C GLY A 87 -2.89 -0.71 -10.98
N THR A 88 -2.64 -2.01 -11.12
CA THR A 88 -2.97 -3.03 -10.10
C THR A 88 -1.76 -3.56 -9.35
N GLN A 89 -0.56 -3.00 -9.55
CA GLN A 89 0.69 -3.49 -8.97
C GLN A 89 0.60 -3.77 -7.47
N VAL A 90 0.08 -2.82 -6.67
CA VAL A 90 0.01 -2.97 -5.22
C VAL A 90 -0.92 -4.13 -4.81
N MET A 91 -2.06 -4.27 -5.49
CA MET A 91 -2.98 -5.38 -5.25
C MET A 91 -2.33 -6.71 -5.60
N PHE A 92 -1.67 -6.78 -6.75
CA PHE A 92 -0.95 -7.96 -7.18
C PHE A 92 0.17 -8.34 -6.21
N ALA A 93 0.94 -7.37 -5.72
CA ALA A 93 2.00 -7.64 -4.76
C ALA A 93 1.46 -8.27 -3.46
N LEU A 94 0.29 -7.83 -2.97
CA LEU A 94 -0.35 -8.40 -1.79
C LEU A 94 -0.97 -9.78 -2.07
N GLU A 95 -1.65 -9.92 -3.20
CA GLU A 95 -2.37 -11.14 -3.55
C GLU A 95 -1.41 -12.28 -3.92
N LEU A 96 -0.31 -11.98 -4.61
CA LEU A 96 0.73 -12.95 -4.96
C LEU A 96 1.30 -13.65 -3.72
N VAL A 97 1.47 -12.95 -2.60
CA VAL A 97 1.98 -13.56 -1.36
C VAL A 97 1.12 -14.74 -0.91
N ALA A 98 -0.21 -14.68 -1.11
CA ALA A 98 -1.11 -15.78 -0.75
C ALA A 98 -1.07 -16.95 -1.74
N HIS A 99 -0.63 -16.71 -2.98
CA HIS A 99 -0.63 -17.69 -4.06
C HIS A 99 0.74 -18.30 -4.34
N MET A 100 1.82 -17.67 -3.89
CA MET A 100 3.18 -18.13 -4.16
C MET A 100 3.59 -19.30 -3.26
N PRO A 101 4.46 -20.22 -3.75
CA PRO A 101 5.03 -21.28 -2.94
C PRO A 101 5.87 -20.73 -1.77
N ALA A 102 6.17 -21.58 -0.79
CA ALA A 102 7.04 -21.20 0.30
C ALA A 102 8.45 -20.83 -0.19
N GLN A 103 9.19 -20.05 0.59
CA GLN A 103 10.56 -19.67 0.24
C GLN A 103 11.59 -20.38 1.12
N HIS A 104 12.77 -20.66 0.57
CA HIS A 104 13.94 -21.10 1.33
C HIS A 104 15.18 -20.32 0.92
N GLN A 105 16.18 -20.29 1.79
CA GLN A 105 17.47 -19.68 1.51
C GLN A 105 18.36 -20.70 0.80
N ASP A 106 18.92 -20.31 -0.34
CA ASP A 106 19.95 -21.06 -1.07
C ASP A 106 21.00 -20.07 -1.59
N PRO A 107 22.19 -19.98 -0.97
CA PRO A 107 23.22 -19.03 -1.37
C PRO A 107 23.91 -19.40 -2.69
N THR A 108 23.65 -20.59 -3.23
CA THR A 108 24.27 -21.06 -4.49
C THR A 108 23.46 -20.66 -5.72
N VAL A 109 22.19 -20.25 -5.54
CA VAL A 109 21.30 -19.81 -6.60
C VAL A 109 21.46 -18.30 -6.81
N PRO A 110 21.93 -17.83 -7.97
CA PRO A 110 22.00 -16.40 -8.25
C PRO A 110 20.59 -15.81 -8.43
N ALA A 111 20.46 -14.50 -8.16
CA ALA A 111 19.24 -13.79 -8.49
C ALA A 111 19.00 -13.84 -10.02
N PRO A 112 17.82 -14.29 -10.46
CA PRO A 112 17.55 -14.39 -11.88
C PRO A 112 17.43 -13.00 -12.52
N LYS A 113 17.90 -12.89 -13.76
CA LYS A 113 17.79 -11.67 -14.55
C LYS A 113 16.57 -11.78 -15.46
N LEU A 114 15.39 -11.55 -14.90
CA LEU A 114 14.20 -11.37 -15.71
C LEU A 114 14.26 -9.98 -16.35
N GLU A 115 14.15 -9.91 -17.69
CA GLU A 115 13.94 -8.62 -18.34
C GLU A 115 12.57 -8.11 -17.94
N ILE A 116 12.53 -6.92 -17.35
CA ILE A 116 11.29 -6.28 -16.92
C ILE A 116 11.13 -5.00 -17.73
N PRO A 117 10.39 -5.05 -18.86
CA PRO A 117 10.08 -3.86 -19.63
C PRO A 117 9.31 -2.86 -18.77
N ASP A 118 9.64 -1.57 -18.91
CA ASP A 118 8.79 -0.52 -18.37
C ASP A 118 7.50 -0.45 -19.18
N ARG A 119 6.39 -0.88 -18.57
CA ARG A 119 5.06 -0.92 -19.20
C ARG A 119 4.11 0.12 -18.65
N ARG A 120 4.64 1.09 -17.91
CA ARG A 120 3.86 2.23 -17.45
C ARG A 120 3.34 2.98 -18.68
N PRO A 121 2.04 3.30 -18.73
CA PRO A 121 1.48 4.11 -19.81
C PRO A 121 2.24 5.44 -19.96
N LEU A 122 2.39 5.91 -21.19
CA LEU A 122 3.10 7.16 -21.49
C LEU A 122 2.44 8.39 -20.87
N ILE A 123 1.17 8.29 -20.50
CA ILE A 123 0.37 9.36 -19.91
C ILE A 123 -0.19 8.87 -18.57
N HIS A 124 0.04 9.66 -17.53
CA HIS A 124 -0.70 9.56 -16.27
C HIS A 124 -1.89 10.53 -16.33
N GLN A 125 -3.10 10.00 -16.35
CA GLN A 125 -4.34 10.76 -16.25
C GLN A 125 -4.81 10.84 -14.80
N LEU A 126 -5.00 12.06 -14.30
CA LEU A 126 -5.54 12.33 -12.97
C LEU A 126 -6.81 13.17 -13.10
N ASP A 127 -7.96 12.54 -12.84
CA ASP A 127 -9.25 13.24 -12.83
C ASP A 127 -9.54 13.72 -11.40
N VAL A 128 -9.60 15.03 -11.19
CA VAL A 128 -9.87 15.62 -9.88
C VAL A 128 -11.26 16.24 -9.88
N ASP A 129 -12.17 15.70 -9.06
CA ASP A 129 -13.51 16.27 -8.88
C ASP A 129 -13.40 17.71 -8.34
N ARG A 130 -14.33 18.59 -8.73
CA ARG A 130 -14.35 19.99 -8.25
C ARG A 130 -14.28 20.09 -6.73
N ASP A 131 -15.06 19.27 -6.02
CA ASP A 131 -15.06 19.26 -4.56
C ASP A 131 -13.73 18.78 -3.96
N ALA A 132 -12.97 17.94 -4.69
CA ALA A 132 -11.64 17.53 -4.29
C ALA A 132 -10.63 18.68 -4.43
N VAL A 133 -10.77 19.53 -5.47
CA VAL A 133 -9.98 20.77 -5.60
C VAL A 133 -10.20 21.68 -4.38
N ASP A 134 -11.45 21.83 -3.94
CA ASP A 134 -11.77 22.63 -2.75
C ASP A 134 -11.15 22.05 -1.47
N VAL A 135 -11.13 20.71 -1.33
CA VAL A 135 -10.46 20.04 -0.19
C VAL A 135 -8.94 20.19 -0.26
N ILE A 136 -8.32 20.06 -1.43
CA ILE A 136 -6.88 20.30 -1.63
C ILE A 136 -6.54 21.74 -1.18
N ALA A 137 -7.35 22.72 -1.58
CA ALA A 137 -7.19 24.10 -1.13
C ALA A 137 -7.41 24.26 0.38
N ALA A 138 -8.36 23.54 0.98
CA ALA A 138 -8.59 23.53 2.43
C ALA A 138 -7.38 22.94 3.19
N CYS A 139 -6.77 21.86 2.69
CA CYS A 139 -5.55 21.28 3.27
C CYS A 139 -4.39 22.28 3.27
N SER A 140 -4.11 22.93 2.13
CA SER A 140 -3.06 23.96 2.05
C SER A 140 -3.34 25.14 2.99
N ARG A 141 -4.60 25.57 3.09
CA ARG A 141 -5.02 26.62 4.01
C ARG A 141 -4.86 26.20 5.47
N HIS A 142 -5.14 24.95 5.80
CA HIS A 142 -4.94 24.40 7.14
C HIS A 142 -3.45 24.41 7.54
N VAL A 143 -2.55 24.04 6.63
CA VAL A 143 -1.10 24.17 6.84
C VAL A 143 -0.71 25.63 7.12
N GLN A 144 -1.24 26.58 6.34
CA GLN A 144 -0.98 28.01 6.58
C GLN A 144 -1.51 28.46 7.95
N ASN A 145 -2.74 28.07 8.33
CA ASN A 145 -3.31 28.40 9.63
C ASN A 145 -2.44 27.89 10.80
N LEU A 146 -1.83 26.71 10.65
CA LEU A 146 -0.88 26.19 11.64
C LEU A 146 0.39 27.05 11.72
N ALA A 147 0.91 27.51 10.58
CA ALA A 147 2.04 28.45 10.53
C ALA A 147 1.70 29.78 11.21
N ASP A 148 0.53 30.35 10.91
CA ASP A 148 0.11 31.64 11.46
C ASP A 148 -0.09 31.58 12.98
N TYR A 149 -0.60 30.45 13.50
CA TYR A 149 -0.90 30.29 14.93
C TYR A 149 0.31 29.83 15.76
N PHE A 150 1.03 28.79 15.31
CA PHE A 150 2.14 28.20 16.06
C PHE A 150 3.51 28.75 15.66
N GLY A 151 3.58 29.54 14.59
CA GLY A 151 4.80 30.01 13.98
C GLY A 151 5.26 29.11 12.83
N ALA A 152 5.71 29.73 11.74
CA ALA A 152 6.38 29.04 10.65
C ALA A 152 7.65 28.35 11.18
N GLY A 153 7.79 27.06 10.87
CA GLY A 153 8.89 26.22 11.39
C GLY A 153 8.61 25.53 12.72
N SER A 154 7.47 25.79 13.37
CA SER A 154 7.04 25.01 14.54
C SER A 154 6.80 23.54 14.15
N PRO A 155 6.97 22.58 15.08
CA PRO A 155 6.71 21.16 14.80
C PRO A 155 5.32 20.89 14.22
N ALA A 156 4.29 21.58 14.75
CA ALA A 156 2.92 21.47 14.26
C ALA A 156 2.78 21.88 12.79
N HIS A 157 3.49 22.93 12.36
CA HIS A 157 3.52 23.39 10.98
C HIS A 157 4.38 22.48 10.09
N THR A 158 5.61 22.16 10.49
CA THR A 158 6.55 21.41 9.65
C THR A 158 6.07 19.98 9.38
N ASP A 159 5.53 19.30 10.39
CA ASP A 159 5.03 17.93 10.23
C ASP A 159 3.81 17.90 9.30
N ALA A 160 2.92 18.90 9.43
CA ALA A 160 1.75 19.06 8.58
C ALA A 160 2.17 19.36 7.14
N LEU A 161 3.04 20.34 6.90
CA LEU A 161 3.55 20.71 5.58
C LEU A 161 4.21 19.52 4.88
N GLN A 162 5.20 18.90 5.52
CA GLN A 162 5.94 17.78 4.94
C GLN A 162 5.03 16.59 4.64
N SER A 163 4.10 16.28 5.54
CA SER A 163 3.16 15.18 5.29
C SER A 163 2.21 15.52 4.14
N TRP A 164 1.67 16.74 4.07
CA TRP A 164 0.80 17.18 2.99
C TRP A 164 1.51 17.15 1.63
N GLU A 165 2.67 17.77 1.49
CA GLU A 165 3.44 17.81 0.24
C GLU A 165 3.82 16.40 -0.23
N ARG A 166 4.27 15.55 0.69
CA ARG A 166 4.60 14.16 0.38
C ARG A 166 3.39 13.39 -0.12
N GLN A 167 2.22 13.52 0.52
CA GLN A 167 1.05 12.78 0.04
C GLN A 167 0.43 13.39 -1.22
N LEU A 168 0.44 14.72 -1.38
CA LEU A 168 -0.06 15.37 -2.58
C LEU A 168 0.77 14.97 -3.81
N SER A 169 2.10 14.96 -3.69
CA SER A 169 2.99 14.52 -4.77
C SER A 169 2.76 13.06 -5.17
N ARG A 170 2.36 12.18 -4.23
CA ARG A 170 1.98 10.79 -4.52
C ARG A 170 0.78 10.64 -5.45
N LEU A 171 -0.11 11.63 -5.55
CA LEU A 171 -1.20 11.61 -6.53
C LEU A 171 -0.70 11.65 -7.98
N PHE A 172 0.51 12.17 -8.19
CA PHE A 172 1.13 12.27 -9.52
C PHE A 172 2.06 11.09 -9.83
N LEU A 173 2.32 10.22 -8.85
CA LEU A 173 3.11 9.02 -9.05
C LEU A 173 2.23 7.93 -9.69
N MET A 174 2.76 7.25 -10.70
CA MET A 174 2.08 6.14 -11.38
C MET A 174 1.97 4.86 -10.52
N GLY A 175 2.46 4.88 -9.28
CA GLY A 175 2.32 3.76 -8.34
C GLY A 175 0.88 3.48 -7.92
N LEU A 176 -0.06 4.39 -8.22
CA LEU A 176 -1.52 4.18 -8.09
C LEU A 176 -2.19 3.82 -9.42
N GLY A 177 -1.38 3.56 -10.47
CA GLY A 177 -1.85 3.35 -11.83
C GLY A 177 -1.82 4.58 -12.71
N ALA A 178 -2.02 4.35 -14.01
CA ALA A 178 -1.96 5.40 -15.02
C ALA A 178 -3.23 6.24 -15.12
N HIS A 179 -4.33 5.80 -14.51
CA HIS A 179 -5.56 6.57 -14.45
C HIS A 179 -6.14 6.49 -13.05
N SER A 180 -6.24 7.65 -12.40
CA SER A 180 -6.78 7.79 -11.05
C SER A 180 -7.81 8.91 -10.99
N LYS A 181 -8.83 8.72 -10.15
CA LYS A 181 -9.87 9.70 -9.86
C LYS A 181 -9.82 10.12 -8.39
N VAL A 182 -9.71 11.42 -8.13
CA VAL A 182 -9.62 12.01 -6.80
C VAL A 182 -10.94 12.68 -6.45
N ARG A 183 -11.49 12.33 -5.28
CA ARG A 183 -12.79 12.77 -4.80
C ARG A 183 -12.70 13.25 -3.35
N ARG A 184 -13.69 14.03 -2.93
CA ARG A 184 -13.84 14.43 -1.54
C ARG A 184 -14.23 13.24 -0.67
N ASP A 185 -13.57 13.12 0.48
CA ASP A 185 -13.93 12.20 1.57
C ASP A 185 -14.38 12.98 2.82
N GLY A 186 -13.65 14.05 3.16
CA GLY A 186 -13.92 14.89 4.32
C GLY A 186 -13.42 16.32 4.12
N PRO A 187 -13.44 17.16 5.17
CA PRO A 187 -13.00 18.55 5.08
C PRO A 187 -11.49 18.70 4.82
N LEU A 188 -10.68 17.70 5.20
CA LEU A 188 -9.24 17.65 5.00
C LEU A 188 -8.77 16.28 4.47
N SER A 189 -9.68 15.52 3.85
CA SER A 189 -9.44 14.14 3.41
C SER A 189 -9.97 13.91 2.00
N LEU A 190 -9.24 13.12 1.23
CA LEU A 190 -9.57 12.74 -0.13
C LEU A 190 -9.70 11.21 -0.25
N ILE A 191 -10.51 10.76 -1.20
CA ILE A 191 -10.53 9.39 -1.70
C ILE A 191 -9.91 9.39 -3.10
N VAL A 192 -9.07 8.39 -3.39
CA VAL A 192 -8.41 8.19 -4.69
C VAL A 192 -8.81 6.81 -5.20
N ALA A 193 -9.55 6.76 -6.30
CA ALA A 193 -9.93 5.51 -6.96
C ALA A 193 -9.09 5.31 -8.22
N THR A 194 -8.48 4.13 -8.37
CA THR A 194 -7.72 3.77 -9.57
C THR A 194 -8.67 3.21 -10.64
N ALA A 195 -8.27 3.24 -11.91
CA ALA A 195 -9.05 2.61 -12.99
C ALA A 195 -9.30 1.11 -12.77
N ALA A 196 -8.49 0.45 -11.95
CA ALA A 196 -8.67 -0.93 -11.56
C ALA A 196 -9.66 -1.14 -10.40
N GLY A 197 -10.30 -0.09 -9.91
CA GLY A 197 -11.30 -0.16 -8.84
C GLY A 197 -10.72 -0.17 -7.42
N VAL A 198 -9.39 -0.03 -7.27
CA VAL A 198 -8.75 0.08 -5.95
C VAL A 198 -8.99 1.48 -5.42
N THR A 199 -9.39 1.59 -4.15
CA THR A 199 -9.65 2.87 -3.51
C THR A 199 -8.69 3.09 -2.36
N PHE A 200 -8.08 4.26 -2.32
CA PHE A 200 -7.17 4.69 -1.26
C PHE A 200 -7.73 5.93 -0.57
N GLY A 201 -7.53 6.03 0.74
CA GLY A 201 -7.85 7.24 1.51
C GLY A 201 -6.60 8.07 1.75
N LEU A 202 -6.59 9.33 1.32
CA LEU A 202 -5.64 10.34 1.78
C LEU A 202 -6.27 11.09 2.97
N ILE A 203 -5.97 10.62 4.19
CA ILE A 203 -6.70 10.99 5.40
C ILE A 203 -5.86 11.88 6.29
N PHE A 204 -6.47 12.97 6.79
CA PHE A 204 -5.90 13.79 7.85
C PHE A 204 -6.06 13.13 9.23
N HIS A 205 -4.92 12.87 9.88
CA HIS A 205 -4.86 12.37 11.25
C HIS A 205 -4.61 13.52 12.20
N SER A 206 -5.70 14.03 12.78
CA SER A 206 -5.64 15.02 13.83
C SER A 206 -4.91 14.51 15.07
N LEU A 207 -4.00 15.31 15.61
CA LEU A 207 -3.44 15.10 16.95
C LEU A 207 -4.53 15.34 17.98
N ARG A 208 -4.90 14.32 18.75
CA ARG A 208 -5.87 14.48 19.84
C ARG A 208 -5.33 15.39 20.94
N ARG A 209 -6.17 16.26 21.52
CA ARG A 209 -5.77 17.00 22.73
C ARG A 209 -5.67 16.04 23.90
N ARG A 210 -4.53 16.07 24.58
CA ARG A 210 -4.25 15.32 25.81
C ARG A 210 -3.95 16.28 26.94
N CYS A 211 -4.25 15.87 28.17
CA CYS A 211 -3.78 16.58 29.35
C CYS A 211 -2.24 16.57 29.39
N THR A 212 -1.62 17.71 29.70
CA THR A 212 -0.16 17.83 29.85
C THR A 212 0.33 17.49 31.25
N VAL A 213 -0.58 17.31 32.22
CA VAL A 213 -0.22 16.90 33.58
C VAL A 213 0.34 15.48 33.55
N SER A 214 1.55 15.32 34.11
CA SER A 214 2.26 14.04 34.14
C SER A 214 1.41 12.93 34.76
N GLY A 215 1.40 11.76 34.10
CA GLY A 215 0.62 10.60 34.52
C GLY A 215 -0.88 10.67 34.21
N CYS A 216 -1.38 11.78 33.67
CA CYS A 216 -2.78 11.89 33.27
C CYS A 216 -2.99 11.41 31.83
N ALA A 217 -3.88 10.43 31.64
CA ALA A 217 -4.24 9.89 30.32
C ALA A 217 -5.50 10.53 29.71
N ALA A 218 -5.98 11.63 30.28
CA ALA A 218 -7.22 12.25 29.85
C ALA A 218 -7.10 12.90 28.47
N TRP A 219 -8.16 12.75 27.68
CA TRP A 219 -8.36 13.39 26.40
C TRP A 219 -9.34 14.55 26.56
N ILE A 220 -9.12 15.61 25.79
CA ILE A 220 -9.94 16.83 25.85
C ILE A 220 -10.56 17.02 24.46
N ALA A 221 -11.89 17.03 24.39
CA ALA A 221 -12.62 17.26 23.14
C ALA A 221 -12.54 18.74 22.71
N ASP A 222 -12.97 19.03 21.48
CA ASP A 222 -12.99 20.40 20.95
C ASP A 222 -13.91 21.34 21.74
N ASP A 223 -14.97 20.80 22.37
CA ASP A 223 -15.88 21.52 23.26
C ASP A 223 -15.35 21.65 24.70
N GLY A 224 -14.11 21.22 24.96
CA GLY A 224 -13.47 21.25 26.26
C GLY A 224 -13.86 20.12 27.20
N LYS A 225 -14.76 19.20 26.80
CA LYS A 225 -15.12 18.05 27.65
C LYS A 225 -13.94 17.10 27.81
N VAL A 226 -13.77 16.63 29.04
CA VAL A 226 -12.70 15.70 29.40
C VAL A 226 -13.23 14.27 29.42
N SER A 227 -12.47 13.33 28.85
CA SER A 227 -12.79 11.90 28.81
C SER A 227 -11.57 11.04 29.08
N GLY A 228 -11.78 9.79 29.53
CA GLY A 228 -10.68 8.82 29.70
C GLY A 228 -9.79 9.07 30.91
N THR A 229 -10.36 9.50 32.04
CA THR A 229 -9.66 9.84 33.30
C THR A 229 -9.02 8.67 34.06
N ARG A 230 -8.75 7.52 33.41
CA ARG A 230 -8.04 6.40 34.06
C ARG A 230 -6.55 6.74 34.17
N GLY A 231 -6.13 7.17 35.37
CA GLY A 231 -4.74 7.50 35.68
C GLY A 231 -4.47 9.00 35.77
N GLY A 232 -3.63 9.38 36.75
CA GLY A 232 -3.18 10.75 37.01
C GLY A 232 -3.42 11.20 38.46
N PRO A 233 -2.84 12.35 38.87
CA PRO A 233 -3.10 12.94 40.18
C PRO A 233 -4.58 13.30 40.33
N PRO A 234 -5.23 13.00 41.47
CA PRO A 234 -6.64 13.34 41.66
C PRO A 234 -6.86 14.86 41.72
N GLY A 235 -7.95 15.34 41.10
CA GLY A 235 -8.44 16.71 41.29
C GLY A 235 -7.65 17.85 40.63
N HIS A 236 -6.77 17.57 39.66
CA HIS A 236 -6.04 18.62 38.94
C HIS A 236 -6.88 19.26 37.83
N ALA A 237 -6.57 20.52 37.50
CA ALA A 237 -7.12 21.19 36.32
C ALA A 237 -6.49 20.62 35.05
N HIS A 238 -7.31 20.11 34.13
CA HIS A 238 -6.82 19.57 32.87
C HIS A 238 -6.34 20.68 31.94
N VAL A 239 -5.08 20.62 31.52
CA VAL A 239 -4.47 21.57 30.59
C VAL A 239 -4.16 20.85 29.28
N PRO A 240 -4.72 21.29 28.13
CA PRO A 240 -4.50 20.62 26.87
C PRO A 240 -3.08 20.90 26.33
N ASN A 241 -2.52 19.92 25.62
CA ASN A 241 -1.24 20.05 24.92
C ASN A 241 -1.25 21.07 23.78
N TYR A 242 -2.42 21.55 23.36
CA TYR A 242 -2.58 22.76 22.56
C TYR A 242 -3.96 23.40 22.83
N PRO A 243 -4.13 24.72 22.67
CA PRO A 243 -5.34 25.42 23.11
C PRO A 243 -6.64 24.95 22.44
N LEU A 244 -7.76 25.15 23.14
CA LEU A 244 -9.09 25.05 22.53
C LEU A 244 -9.27 26.18 21.50
N GLY A 245 -9.90 25.88 20.37
CA GLY A 245 -10.07 26.85 19.26
C GLY A 245 -8.81 27.11 18.42
N ALA A 246 -7.63 26.64 18.83
CA ALA A 246 -6.44 26.64 17.97
C ALA A 246 -6.63 25.70 16.76
N PRO A 247 -6.04 26.00 15.59
CA PRO A 247 -6.03 25.08 14.47
C PRO A 247 -5.42 23.73 14.90
N GLN A 248 -6.08 22.64 14.54
CA GLN A 248 -5.74 21.32 15.03
C GLN A 248 -4.46 20.80 14.35
N PRO A 249 -3.37 20.52 15.10
CA PRO A 249 -2.19 19.88 14.53
C PRO A 249 -2.53 18.47 14.04
N GLY A 250 -1.79 17.96 13.07
CA GLY A 250 -2.01 16.63 12.51
C GLY A 250 -1.20 16.39 11.25
N THR A 251 -1.34 15.20 10.67
CA THR A 251 -0.58 14.81 9.46
C THR A 251 -1.44 14.02 8.48
N TRP A 252 -1.11 14.09 7.18
CA TRP A 252 -1.80 13.31 6.16
C TRP A 252 -1.10 11.98 5.88
N ARG A 253 -1.90 10.92 5.69
CA ARG A 253 -1.42 9.58 5.34
C ARG A 253 -2.34 8.91 4.32
N PHE A 254 -1.73 8.17 3.40
CA PHE A 254 -2.44 7.23 2.54
C PHE A 254 -2.77 5.95 3.30
N HIS A 255 -3.98 5.45 3.10
CA HIS A 255 -4.43 4.12 3.49
C HIS A 255 -4.99 3.39 2.28
N SER A 256 -4.74 2.08 2.24
CA SER A 256 -5.39 1.11 1.35
C SER A 256 -6.66 0.56 1.99
#